data_AF-X1C9Z8-F1
#
_entry.id   AF-X1C9Z8-F1
#
_cell.length_a   1.000
_cell.length_b   1.000
_cell.length_c   1.000
_cell.angle_alpha   90.00
_cell.angle_beta   90.00
_cell.angle_gamma   90.00
#
_symmetry.space_group_name_H-M   'P 1'
#
loop_
_entity.id
_entity.type
_entity.pdbx_description
1 polymer ?
#
loop_
_entity_poly.entity_id
_entity_poly.type
_entity_poly.pdbx_seq_one_letter_code
_entity_poly.pdbx_strand_id
1 'polypeptide(L)'
;MRDVCVTIRNTILDKYYKEYNSILCKDVQRKYFGKAWDLTSDEMSHEFLGVTHGCTIMQTAMWATEIIIDEFEKGNVKLPA
;
A
#
# COMPACT_ATOMS: atom_id res chain seq x y z
N MET A 1 -11.64 10.81 15.25
CA MET A 1 -11.59 9.65 14.34
C MET A 1 -11.20 10.04 12.92
N ARG A 2 -11.83 11.05 12.28
CA ARG A 2 -11.40 11.54 10.94
C ARG A 2 -9.92 11.93 10.88
N ASP A 3 -9.39 12.60 11.90
CA ASP A 3 -7.99 13.05 11.90
C ASP A 3 -6.99 11.89 11.92
N VAL A 4 -7.29 10.81 12.66
CA VAL A 4 -6.41 9.63 12.74
C VAL A 4 -6.36 8.89 11.41
N CYS A 5 -7.49 8.73 10.72
CA CYS A 5 -7.51 8.15 9.38
C CYS A 5 -6.69 9.00 8.37
N VAL A 6 -6.73 10.33 8.50
CA VAL A 6 -5.90 11.24 7.69
C VAL A 6 -4.42 11.07 8.00
N THR A 7 -4.05 10.97 9.29
CA THR A 7 -2.67 10.71 9.72
C THR A 7 -2.17 9.39 9.15
N ILE A 8 -2.90 8.29 9.36
CA ILE A 8 -2.53 6.96 8.85
C ILE A 8 -2.34 6.99 7.33
N ARG A 9 -3.30 7.57 6.60
CA ARG A 9 -3.22 7.70 5.13
C ARG A 9 -1.98 8.47 4.70
N ASN A 10 -1.74 9.64 5.28
CA ASN A 10 -0.62 10.50 4.88
C ASN A 10 0.72 9.82 5.18
N THR A 11 0.87 9.19 6.35
CA THR A 11 2.08 8.45 6.70
C THR A 11 2.37 7.31 5.73
N ILE A 12 1.34 6.56 5.31
CA ILE A 12 1.49 5.50 4.29
C ILE A 12 1.92 6.10 2.95
N LEU A 13 1.27 7.18 2.50
CA LEU A 13 1.57 7.81 1.21
C LEU A 13 2.99 8.39 1.18
N ASP A 14 3.42 9.05 2.26
CA ASP A 14 4.77 9.61 2.36
C ASP A 14 5.83 8.52 2.32
N LYS A 15 5.61 7.42 3.06
CA LYS A 15 6.52 6.26 3.07
C LYS A 15 6.57 5.58 1.70
N TYR A 16 5.42 5.42 1.04
CA TYR A 16 5.32 4.84 -0.30
C TYR A 16 6.03 5.70 -1.35
N TYR A 17 5.81 7.02 -1.31
CA TYR A 17 6.46 7.94 -2.23
C TYR A 17 7.97 7.98 -2.01
N LYS A 18 8.44 7.95 -0.76
CA LYS A 18 9.88 7.90 -0.45
C LYS A 18 10.56 6.64 -0.98
N GLU A 19 9.90 5.49 -0.89
CA GLU A 19 10.44 4.20 -1.34
C GLU A 19 10.39 4.06 -2.88
N TYR A 20 9.26 4.40 -3.49
CA TYR A 20 8.99 4.05 -4.89
C TYR A 20 9.05 5.24 -5.85
N ASN A 21 9.05 6.48 -5.34
CA ASN A 21 9.01 7.75 -6.10
C ASN A 21 7.78 7.90 -7.01
N SER A 22 6.72 7.15 -6.75
CA SER A 22 5.39 7.29 -7.32
C SER A 22 4.40 6.58 -6.41
N ILE A 23 3.14 7.01 -6.40
CA ILE A 23 2.02 6.33 -5.72
C ILE A 23 1.18 5.50 -6.70
N LEU A 24 1.48 5.54 -7.99
CA LEU A 24 0.71 4.86 -9.02
C LEU A 24 1.27 3.46 -9.26
N CYS A 25 0.42 2.44 -9.10
CA CYS A 25 0.78 1.04 -9.28
C CYS A 25 1.46 0.79 -10.65
N LYS A 26 0.95 1.38 -11.74
CA LYS A 26 1.53 1.23 -13.09
C LYS A 26 2.97 1.76 -13.21
N ASP A 27 3.34 2.80 -12.46
CA ASP A 27 4.69 3.38 -12.54
C ASP A 27 5.68 2.50 -11.80
N VAL A 28 5.28 2.01 -10.63
CA VAL A 28 6.04 1.04 -9.86
C VAL A 28 6.19 -0.25 -10.65
N GLN A 29 5.12 -0.79 -11.22
CA GLN A 29 5.15 -1.98 -12.05
C GLN A 29 6.15 -1.83 -13.22
N ARG A 30 6.09 -0.71 -13.96
CA ARG A 30 7.05 -0.44 -15.06
C ARG A 30 8.48 -0.36 -14.57
N LYS A 31 8.72 0.31 -13.45
CA LYS A 31 10.07 0.51 -12.89
C LYS A 31 10.72 -0.81 -12.47
N TYR A 32 9.98 -1.69 -11.79
CA TYR A 32 10.53 -2.92 -11.21
C TYR A 32 10.38 -4.15 -12.09
N PHE A 33 9.41 -4.17 -13.01
CA PHE A 33 9.08 -5.34 -13.83
C PHE A 33 9.14 -5.06 -15.34
N GLY A 34 9.40 -3.81 -15.77
CA GLY A 34 9.43 -3.43 -17.19
C GLY A 34 8.07 -3.44 -17.89
N LYS A 35 6.99 -3.75 -17.17
CA LYS A 35 5.62 -3.91 -17.67
C LYS A 35 4.63 -3.36 -16.64
N ALA A 36 3.48 -2.88 -17.11
CA ALA A 36 2.31 -2.65 -16.26
C ALA A 36 1.18 -3.56 -16.72
N TRP A 37 0.44 -4.13 -15.76
CA TRP A 37 -0.67 -5.03 -16.04
C TRP A 37 -2.00 -4.29 -16.00
N ASP A 38 -2.85 -4.57 -16.98
CA ASP A 38 -4.26 -4.17 -16.92
C ASP A 38 -5.04 -5.21 -16.12
N LEU A 39 -5.36 -4.88 -14.87
CA LEU A 39 -6.09 -5.77 -13.97
C LEU A 39 -7.60 -5.86 -14.30
N THR A 40 -8.06 -5.22 -15.38
CA THR A 40 -9.41 -5.43 -15.94
C THR A 40 -9.45 -6.56 -16.98
N SER A 41 -8.28 -7.03 -17.44
CA SER A 41 -8.14 -8.20 -18.30
C SER A 41 -7.91 -9.46 -17.46
N ASP A 42 -8.69 -10.52 -17.69
CA ASP A 42 -8.55 -11.80 -17.00
C ASP A 42 -7.16 -12.43 -17.24
N GLU A 43 -6.67 -12.38 -18.48
CA GLU A 43 -5.37 -12.92 -18.87
C GLU A 43 -4.23 -12.21 -18.14
N MET A 44 -4.21 -10.88 -18.17
CA MET A 44 -3.17 -10.09 -17.51
C MET A 44 -3.26 -10.17 -15.98
N SER A 45 -4.47 -10.35 -15.44
CA SER A 45 -4.67 -10.56 -14.00
C SER A 45 -4.06 -11.89 -13.55
N HIS A 46 -4.28 -12.97 -14.30
CA HIS A 46 -3.64 -14.26 -14.03
C HIS A 46 -2.11 -14.19 -14.14
N GLU A 47 -1.59 -13.50 -15.16
CA GLU A 47 -0.16 -13.27 -15.30
C GLU A 47 0.41 -12.47 -14.11
N PHE A 48 -0.28 -11.40 -13.70
CA PHE A 48 0.10 -10.60 -12.54
C PHE A 48 0.17 -11.45 -11.28
N LEU A 49 -0.81 -12.33 -11.03
CA LEU A 49 -0.80 -13.25 -9.87
C LEU A 49 0.46 -14.13 -9.85
N GLY A 50 1.01 -14.52 -11.01
CA GLY A 50 2.27 -15.27 -11.09
C GLY A 50 3.51 -14.49 -10.61
N VAL A 51 3.46 -13.16 -10.61
CA VAL A 51 4.52 -12.27 -10.12
C VAL A 51 4.17 -11.59 -8.78
N THR A 52 2.99 -11.87 -8.22
CA THR A 52 2.43 -11.13 -7.07
C THR A 52 3.19 -11.28 -5.76
N HIS A 53 4.04 -12.30 -5.60
CA HIS A 53 4.90 -12.37 -4.42
C HIS A 53 5.83 -11.14 -4.28
N GLY A 54 6.00 -10.33 -5.33
CA GLY A 54 6.89 -9.16 -5.34
C GLY A 54 6.23 -7.79 -5.58
N CYS A 55 4.91 -7.68 -5.70
CA CYS A 55 4.31 -6.34 -5.80
C CYS A 55 4.28 -5.65 -4.43
N THR A 56 4.21 -4.33 -4.39
CA THR A 56 4.29 -3.52 -3.17
C THR A 56 3.12 -3.73 -2.20
N ILE A 57 2.13 -4.56 -2.56
CA ILE A 57 0.91 -4.84 -1.80
C ILE A 57 1.27 -5.39 -0.41
N MET A 58 2.08 -6.45 -0.33
CA MET A 58 2.43 -7.08 0.95
C MET A 58 3.18 -6.10 1.87
N GLN A 59 4.14 -5.37 1.30
CA GLN A 59 4.91 -4.38 2.04
C GLN A 59 4.04 -3.22 2.53
N THR A 60 3.10 -2.75 1.71
CA THR A 60 2.18 -1.67 2.09
C THR A 60 1.18 -2.14 3.15
N ALA A 61 0.71 -3.39 3.07
CA ALA A 61 -0.16 -3.99 4.09
C ALA A 61 0.56 -4.10 5.45
N MET A 62 1.84 -4.51 5.44
CA MET A 62 2.70 -4.52 6.63
C MET A 62 2.83 -3.12 7.23
N TRP A 63 3.19 -2.12 6.42
CA TRP A 63 3.31 -0.73 6.89
C TRP A 63 2.00 -0.18 7.46
N ALA A 64 0.87 -0.43 6.78
CA ALA A 64 -0.43 0.02 7.25
C ALA A 64 -0.75 -0.60 8.62
N THR A 65 -0.44 -1.89 8.80
CA THR A 65 -0.64 -2.60 10.07
C THR A 65 0.21 -1.97 11.19
N GLU A 66 1.50 -1.75 10.94
CA GLU A 66 2.42 -1.13 11.90
C GLU A 66 1.93 0.26 12.32
N ILE A 67 1.52 1.10 11.36
CA ILE A 67 1.06 2.46 11.62
C ILE A 67 -0.26 2.47 12.40
N ILE A 68 -1.18 1.56 12.09
CA ILE A 68 -2.45 1.46 12.83
C ILE A 68 -2.18 1.06 14.28
N ILE A 69 -1.32 0.06 14.51
CA ILE A 69 -0.97 -0.41 15.86
C ILE A 69 -0.34 0.74 16.67
N ASP A 70 0.61 1.47 16.08
CA ASP A 70 1.25 2.64 16.71
C ASP A 70 0.22 3.71 17.13
N GLU A 71 -0.80 3.98 16.31
CA GLU A 71 -1.87 4.92 16.68
C GLU A 71 -2.78 4.41 17.82
N PHE A 72 -2.96 3.08 17.97
CA PHE A 72 -3.61 2.50 19.15
C PHE A 72 -2.74 2.64 20.40
N GLU A 73 -1.44 2.33 20.31
CA GLU A 73 -0.50 2.42 21.42
C GLU A 73 -0.33 3.85 21.94
N LYS A 74 -0.39 4.84 21.05
CA LYS A 74 -0.43 6.27 21.41
C LYS A 74 -1.75 6.73 22.04
N GLY A 75 -2.80 5.90 22.01
CA GLY A 75 -4.14 6.24 22.51
C GLY A 75 -4.95 7.14 21.58
N ASN A 76 -4.51 7.33 20.33
CA ASN A 76 -5.21 8.15 19.33
C ASN A 76 -6.46 7.44 18.79
N VAL A 77 -6.45 6.09 18.79
CA VAL A 77 -7.61 5.26 18.47
C VAL A 77 -8.17 4.63 19.75
N LYS A 78 -9.47 4.80 19.98
CA LYS A 78 -10.21 4.13 21.05
C LYS A 78 -11.04 3.01 20.47
N LEU A 79 -11.00 1.83 21.10
CA LEU A 79 -11.90 0.74 20.75
C LEU A 79 -13.35 1.18 21.04
N PRO A 80 -14.32 0.78 20.20
CA PRO A 80 -15.73 0.93 20.54
C PRO A 80 -15.98 0.19 21.87
N ALA A 81 -16.77 0.81 22.74
CA ALA A 81 -17.22 0.19 23.98
C ALA A 81 -18.13 -1.02 23.73
#